data_AF-A0A835HPH4-F1
#
_entry.id   AF-A0A835HPH4-F1
#
_cell.length_a   1.000
_cell.length_b   1.000
_cell.length_c   1.000
_cell.angle_alpha   90.00
_cell.angle_beta   90.00
_cell.angle_gamma   90.00
#
_symmetry.space_group_name_H-M   'P 1'
#
loop_
_entity.id
_entity.type
_entity.pdbx_description
1 polymer ?
#
loop_
_entity_poly.entity_id
_entity_poly.type
_entity_poly.pdbx_seq_one_letter_code
_entity_poly.pdbx_strand_id
1 'polypeptide(L)'
;MGGHIYPAVAIVDELKNIDPNTQILFLGTQDGMESTGIPSSSYDFDTIQAFPLICPLYSPQNLLFRFYLIKSMIYSWEKLRDFEPHVVLDTGGYVFAPVCLSGKFLEGVKMVIQEQNSKPGDCELGSFFFC
;
A
#
# COMPACT_ATOMS: atom_id res chain seq x y z
N MET A 1 -13.85 12.10 0.27
CA MET A 1 -14.11 10.64 0.21
C MET A 1 -13.78 10.19 -1.22
N GLY A 2 -12.62 9.57 -1.44
CA GLY A 2 -12.03 9.32 -2.78
C GLY A 2 -10.78 10.16 -3.12
N GLY A 3 -10.30 11.00 -2.20
CA GLY A 3 -9.28 12.03 -2.47
C GLY A 3 -7.85 11.54 -2.71
N HIS A 4 -7.50 10.32 -2.29
CA HIS A 4 -6.10 9.83 -2.33
C HIS A 4 -5.81 8.86 -3.49
N ILE A 5 -6.84 8.23 -4.04
CA ILE A 5 -6.69 7.31 -5.19
C ILE A 5 -6.41 8.10 -6.46
N TYR A 6 -7.10 9.21 -6.65
CA TYR A 6 -6.98 10.02 -7.88
C TYR A 6 -5.56 10.60 -8.07
N PRO A 7 -4.89 11.11 -7.02
CA PRO A 7 -3.50 11.54 -7.12
C PRO A 7 -2.53 10.38 -7.39
N ALA A 8 -2.76 9.20 -6.79
CA ALA A 8 -1.94 8.03 -7.06
C ALA A 8 -2.06 7.61 -8.54
N VAL A 9 -3.28 7.49 -9.05
CA VAL A 9 -3.54 7.17 -10.47
C VAL A 9 -2.96 8.22 -11.39
N ALA A 10 -3.04 9.52 -11.05
CA ALA A 10 -2.42 10.57 -11.85
C ALA A 10 -0.88 10.46 -11.91
N ILE A 11 -0.23 10.08 -10.79
CA ILE A 11 1.23 9.86 -10.77
C ILE A 11 1.59 8.65 -11.64
N VAL A 12 0.86 7.56 -11.49
CA VAL A 12 1.00 6.33 -12.26
C VAL A 12 0.82 6.58 -13.76
N ASP A 13 -0.22 7.32 -14.14
CA ASP A 13 -0.52 7.67 -15.54
C ASP A 13 0.64 8.48 -16.13
N GLU A 14 1.15 9.46 -15.38
CA GLU A 14 2.29 10.28 -15.83
C GLU A 14 3.59 9.46 -15.94
N LEU A 15 3.83 8.53 -15.01
CA LEU A 15 4.98 7.61 -15.09
C LEU A 15 4.90 6.73 -16.33
N LYS A 16 3.72 6.19 -16.67
CA LYS A 16 3.52 5.44 -17.91
C LYS A 16 3.65 6.30 -19.17
N ASN A 17 3.28 7.58 -19.10
CA ASN A 17 3.49 8.51 -20.22
C ASN A 17 4.98 8.77 -20.47
N ILE A 18 5.78 8.85 -19.40
CA ILE A 18 7.24 9.05 -19.49
C ILE A 18 7.94 7.78 -19.96
N ASP A 19 7.59 6.62 -19.39
CA ASP A 19 8.08 5.31 -19.81
C ASP A 19 6.95 4.27 -19.83
N PRO A 20 6.47 3.89 -21.03
CA PRO A 20 5.40 2.89 -21.19
C PRO A 20 5.76 1.49 -20.67
N ASN A 21 7.04 1.19 -20.44
CA ASN A 21 7.48 -0.10 -19.90
C ASN A 21 7.41 -0.16 -18.37
N THR A 22 7.14 0.96 -17.70
CA THR A 22 7.00 1.02 -16.23
C THR A 22 5.92 0.03 -15.79
N GLN A 23 6.32 -0.91 -14.93
CA GLN A 23 5.37 -1.87 -14.36
C GLN A 23 4.83 -1.32 -13.06
N ILE A 24 3.52 -1.48 -12.88
CA ILE A 24 2.82 -0.86 -11.77
C ILE A 24 1.92 -1.89 -11.11
N LEU A 25 2.16 -2.10 -9.83
CA LEU A 25 1.35 -2.96 -8.98
C LEU A 25 0.80 -2.16 -7.82
N PHE A 26 -0.53 -2.15 -7.72
CA PHE A 26 -1.24 -1.53 -6.61
C PHE A 26 -1.49 -2.55 -5.51
N LEU A 27 -1.16 -2.25 -4.24
CA LEU A 27 -1.57 -3.06 -3.09
C LEU A 27 -2.57 -2.34 -2.20
N GLY A 28 -3.77 -2.89 -2.14
CA GLY A 28 -4.83 -2.41 -1.26
C GLY A 28 -5.32 -3.47 -0.29
N THR A 29 -6.31 -3.12 0.52
CA THR A 29 -7.13 -4.11 1.22
C THR A 29 -8.29 -4.56 0.33
N GLN A 30 -8.78 -5.79 0.55
CA GLN A 30 -9.94 -6.31 -0.16
C GLN A 30 -11.20 -5.44 0.07
N ASP A 31 -11.38 -4.95 1.30
CA ASP A 31 -12.52 -4.13 1.71
C ASP A 31 -12.31 -2.62 1.48
N GLY A 32 -11.15 -2.21 0.96
CA GLY A 32 -10.84 -0.81 0.69
C GLY A 32 -11.53 -0.31 -0.57
N MET A 33 -11.90 0.98 -0.63
CA MET A 33 -12.48 1.60 -1.84
C MET A 33 -11.55 1.49 -3.08
N GLU A 34 -10.26 1.23 -2.85
CA GLU A 34 -9.23 0.98 -3.86
C GLU A 34 -9.50 -0.28 -4.68
N SER A 35 -10.09 -1.31 -4.07
CA SER A 35 -10.37 -2.59 -4.72
C SER A 35 -11.41 -2.49 -5.84
N THR A 36 -12.20 -1.40 -5.87
CA THR A 36 -13.18 -1.15 -6.94
C THR A 36 -12.66 -0.13 -7.95
N GLY A 37 -11.92 0.88 -7.49
CA GLY A 37 -11.47 2.00 -8.33
C GLY A 37 -10.31 1.65 -9.27
N ILE A 38 -9.37 0.82 -8.81
CA ILE A 38 -8.09 0.57 -9.50
C ILE A 38 -8.17 -0.56 -10.54
N PRO A 39 -8.88 -1.68 -10.29
CA PRO A 39 -9.07 -2.69 -11.34
C PRO A 39 -9.82 -2.12 -12.56
N SER A 40 -10.57 -1.04 -12.37
CA SER A 40 -11.27 -0.34 -13.43
C SER A 40 -10.34 0.49 -14.35
N SER A 41 -9.11 0.79 -13.93
CA SER A 41 -8.13 1.62 -14.67
C SER A 41 -7.04 0.85 -15.41
N SER A 42 -7.20 -0.47 -15.62
CA SER A 42 -6.26 -1.34 -16.36
C SER A 42 -4.88 -1.55 -15.70
N TYR A 43 -4.80 -1.39 -14.38
CA TYR A 43 -3.58 -1.63 -13.61
C TYR A 43 -3.66 -2.93 -12.82
N ASP A 44 -2.51 -3.55 -12.58
CA ASP A 44 -2.44 -4.73 -11.72
C ASP A 44 -2.73 -4.31 -10.28
N PHE A 45 -3.69 -5.00 -9.67
CA PHE A 45 -4.11 -4.78 -8.30
C PHE A 45 -4.06 -6.08 -7.54
N ASP A 46 -3.35 -6.08 -6.42
CA ASP A 46 -3.28 -7.20 -5.50
C ASP A 46 -3.72 -6.75 -4.11
N THR A 47 -4.23 -7.70 -3.33
CA THR A 47 -4.83 -7.43 -2.02
C THR A 47 -4.00 -8.04 -0.92
N ILE A 48 -3.79 -7.25 0.11
CA ILE A 48 -3.20 -7.69 1.37
C ILE A 48 -4.25 -7.66 2.46
N GLN A 49 -4.28 -8.70 3.28
CA GLN A 49 -5.07 -8.71 4.49
C GLN A 49 -4.45 -7.71 5.46
N ALA A 50 -4.96 -6.49 5.54
CA ALA A 50 -4.64 -5.55 6.61
C ALA A 50 -5.89 -5.32 7.45
N PHE A 51 -5.74 -5.44 8.77
CA PHE A 51 -6.84 -5.22 9.72
C PHE A 51 -6.70 -3.84 10.34
N PRO A 52 -7.79 -3.05 10.41
CA PRO A 52 -7.75 -1.77 11.11
C PRO A 52 -7.45 -1.99 12.60
N LEU A 53 -6.64 -1.12 13.18
CA LEU A 53 -6.43 -1.09 14.63
C LEU A 53 -7.72 -0.65 15.30
N ILE A 54 -8.25 -1.49 16.20
CA ILE A 54 -9.47 -1.17 16.94
C ILE A 54 -9.07 -0.37 18.18
N CYS A 55 -9.60 0.85 18.30
CA CYS A 55 -9.49 1.64 19.52
C CYS A 55 -10.55 1.19 20.54
N PRO A 56 -10.19 1.02 21.83
CA PRO A 56 -8.89 1.30 22.43
C PRO A 56 -7.84 0.19 22.18
N LEU A 57 -6.56 0.59 22.10
CA LEU A 57 -5.41 -0.28 21.77
C LEU A 57 -5.30 -1.55 22.62
N TYR A 58 -5.76 -1.52 23.87
CA TYR A 58 -5.76 -2.67 24.79
C TYR A 58 -6.94 -3.64 24.60
N SER A 59 -7.76 -3.47 23.56
CA SER A 59 -8.82 -4.42 23.24
C SER A 59 -8.24 -5.82 22.97
N PRO A 60 -8.81 -6.90 23.52
CA PRO A 60 -8.40 -8.27 23.21
C PRO A 60 -8.57 -8.61 21.72
N GLN A 61 -9.35 -7.83 20.97
CA GLN A 61 -9.47 -7.94 19.51
C GLN A 61 -8.15 -7.58 18.80
N ASN A 62 -7.31 -6.73 19.41
CA ASN A 62 -5.97 -6.39 18.91
C ASN A 62 -4.92 -7.48 19.23
N LEU A 63 -5.28 -8.54 19.96
CA LEU A 63 -4.37 -9.69 20.12
C LEU A 63 -4.13 -10.38 18.78
N LEU A 64 -5.19 -10.48 17.96
CA LEU A 64 -5.14 -11.01 16.60
C LEU A 64 -4.41 -10.07 15.64
N PHE A 65 -4.43 -8.75 15.90
CA PHE A 65 -3.74 -7.76 15.08
C PHE A 65 -2.25 -8.08 14.90
N ARG A 66 -1.55 -8.54 15.96
CA ARG A 66 -0.14 -8.94 15.84
C ARG A 66 0.07 -10.13 14.91
N PHE A 67 -0.82 -11.12 14.95
CA PHE A 67 -0.76 -12.28 14.06
C PHE A 67 -1.02 -11.87 12.60
N TYR A 68 -2.03 -11.03 12.39
CA TYR A 68 -2.31 -10.50 11.05
C TYR A 68 -1.16 -9.64 10.55
N LEU A 69 -0.62 -8.72 11.35
CA LEU A 69 0.53 -7.90 10.98
C LEU A 69 1.74 -8.74 10.54
N ILE A 70 2.08 -9.81 11.26
CA ILE A 70 3.17 -10.71 10.87
C ILE A 70 2.86 -11.40 9.55
N LYS A 71 1.64 -11.91 9.38
CA LYS A 71 1.21 -12.56 8.14
C LYS A 71 1.25 -11.57 6.95
N SER A 72 0.81 -10.34 7.16
CA SER A 72 0.84 -9.27 6.17
C SER A 72 2.28 -8.89 5.83
N MET A 73 3.18 -8.80 6.81
CA MET A 73 4.61 -8.56 6.55
C MET A 73 5.22 -9.66 5.69
N ILE A 74 4.97 -10.94 6.01
CA ILE A 74 5.50 -12.05 5.21
C ILE A 74 4.97 -11.96 3.77
N TYR A 75 3.66 -11.73 3.60
CA TYR A 75 3.04 -11.57 2.28
C TYR A 75 3.62 -10.37 1.51
N SER A 76 3.75 -9.21 2.15
CA SER A 76 4.36 -8.02 1.56
C SER A 76 5.80 -8.28 1.15
N TRP A 77 6.59 -8.97 1.97
CA TRP A 77 7.96 -9.31 1.66
C TRP A 77 8.08 -10.24 0.45
N GLU A 78 7.25 -11.29 0.39
CA GLU A 78 7.19 -12.17 -0.77
C GLU A 78 6.82 -11.39 -2.04
N LYS A 79 5.80 -10.52 -1.96
CA LYS A 79 5.36 -9.71 -3.10
C LYS A 79 6.41 -8.72 -3.57
N LEU A 80 7.07 -8.05 -2.64
CA LEU A 80 8.17 -7.15 -2.95
C LEU A 80 9.33 -7.88 -3.63
N ARG A 81 9.65 -9.09 -3.17
CA ARG A 81 10.72 -9.90 -3.77
C ARG A 81 10.34 -10.44 -5.14
N ASP A 82 9.08 -10.81 -5.34
CA ASP A 82 8.60 -11.35 -6.61
C ASP A 82 8.40 -10.25 -7.67
N PHE A 83 8.03 -9.03 -7.25
CA PHE A 83 7.83 -7.89 -8.14
C PHE A 83 9.11 -7.09 -8.40
N GLU A 84 10.11 -7.16 -7.50
CA GLU A 84 11.39 -6.43 -7.59
C GLU A 84 11.25 -4.92 -7.90
N PRO A 85 10.51 -4.14 -7.07
CA PRO A 85 10.29 -2.72 -7.35
C PRO A 85 11.54 -1.87 -7.12
N HIS A 86 11.76 -0.89 -8.00
CA HIS A 86 12.74 0.16 -7.78
C HIS A 86 12.23 1.23 -6.80
N VAL A 87 10.92 1.47 -6.80
CA VAL A 87 10.27 2.49 -5.97
C VAL A 87 8.97 1.96 -5.37
N VAL A 88 8.75 2.22 -4.09
CA VAL A 88 7.46 2.06 -3.42
C VAL A 88 6.92 3.44 -3.13
N LEU A 89 5.71 3.74 -3.59
CA LEU A 89 4.99 4.95 -3.25
C LEU A 89 3.85 4.63 -2.32
N ASP A 90 3.90 5.20 -1.14
CA ASP A 90 2.83 5.13 -0.18
C ASP A 90 2.01 6.42 -0.19
N THR A 91 0.69 6.30 -0.07
CA THR A 91 -0.21 7.45 0.03
C THR A 91 -0.88 7.57 1.40
N GLY A 92 -0.34 6.86 2.41
CA GLY A 92 -0.85 6.74 3.78
C GLY A 92 -1.71 5.49 3.96
N GLY A 93 -1.74 4.86 5.15
CA GLY A 93 -2.50 3.61 5.30
C GLY A 93 -2.22 2.60 6.41
N TYR A 94 -3.16 1.66 6.64
CA TYR A 94 -2.89 0.44 7.41
C TYR A 94 -2.07 -0.58 6.62
N VAL A 95 -2.13 -0.52 5.29
CA VAL A 95 -1.36 -1.37 4.37
C VAL A 95 0.13 -0.98 4.35
N PHE A 96 0.42 0.28 4.61
CA PHE A 96 1.77 0.83 4.65
C PHE A 96 2.68 0.13 5.67
N ALA A 97 2.18 -0.09 6.88
CA ALA A 97 2.99 -0.62 7.97
C ALA A 97 3.67 -1.95 7.62
N PRO A 98 2.96 -3.01 7.18
CA PRO A 98 3.61 -4.25 6.78
C PRO A 98 4.49 -4.09 5.53
N VAL A 99 4.09 -3.26 4.56
CA VAL A 99 4.84 -3.03 3.32
C VAL A 99 6.18 -2.34 3.58
N CYS A 100 6.18 -1.23 4.31
CA CYS A 100 7.36 -0.45 4.64
C CYS A 100 8.32 -1.22 5.54
N LEU A 101 7.79 -1.90 6.56
CA LEU A 101 8.60 -2.77 7.41
C LEU A 101 9.28 -3.87 6.59
N SER A 102 8.57 -4.46 5.63
CA SER A 102 9.11 -5.51 4.75
C SER A 102 10.11 -4.97 3.73
N GLY A 103 9.81 -3.81 3.12
CA GLY A 103 10.66 -3.15 2.13
C GLY A 103 11.97 -2.62 2.71
N LYS A 104 12.00 -2.27 4.00
CA LYS A 104 13.24 -1.89 4.68
C LYS A 104 14.29 -3.01 4.71
N PHE A 105 13.87 -4.27 4.59
CA PHE A 105 14.78 -5.41 4.52
C PHE A 105 15.28 -5.71 3.10
N LEU A 106 14.81 -4.98 2.09
CA LEU A 106 15.24 -5.14 0.71
C LEU A 106 16.21 -4.02 0.34
N GLU A 107 17.39 -4.40 -0.11
CA GLU A 107 18.39 -3.43 -0.57
C GLU A 107 17.98 -2.85 -1.93
N GLY A 108 18.16 -1.53 -2.10
CA GLY A 108 17.94 -0.85 -3.38
C GLY A 108 16.54 -0.30 -3.62
N VAL A 109 15.55 -0.66 -2.79
CA VAL A 109 14.17 -0.18 -2.93
C VAL A 109 14.02 1.23 -2.32
N LYS A 110 13.58 2.20 -3.12
CA LYS A 110 13.30 3.57 -2.63
C LYS A 110 11.88 3.67 -2.11
N MET A 111 11.69 4.10 -0.87
CA MET A 111 10.37 4.35 -0.30
C MET A 111 10.04 5.85 -0.36
N VAL A 112 8.92 6.19 -0.99
CA VAL A 112 8.37 7.54 -1.08
C VAL A 112 7.03 7.55 -0.36
N ILE A 113 6.84 8.50 0.55
CA ILE A 113 5.59 8.64 1.30
C ILE A 113 4.98 9.98 0.91
N GLN A 114 3.74 9.94 0.42
CA GLN A 114 2.95 11.10 0.06
C GLN A 114 1.78 11.26 1.03
N GLU A 115 2.02 12.00 2.11
CA GLU A 115 0.97 12.38 3.04
C GLU A 115 0.16 13.54 2.44
N GLN A 116 -1.15 13.35 2.27
CA GLN A 116 -2.04 14.40 1.77
C GLN A 116 -2.82 15.14 2.86
N ASN A 117 -2.69 14.71 4.12
CA ASN A 117 -3.47 15.28 5.21
C ASN A 117 -2.70 16.38 5.94
N SER A 118 -3.35 17.54 6.15
CA SER A 118 -2.79 18.66 6.95
C SER A 118 -2.78 18.37 8.47
N LYS A 119 -3.39 17.28 8.90
CA LYS A 119 -3.32 16.69 10.24
C LYS A 119 -3.17 15.19 10.03
N PRO A 120 -2.18 14.50 10.63
CA PRO A 120 -2.09 13.05 10.51
C PRO A 120 -3.35 12.45 11.15
N GLY A 121 -4.31 12.08 10.30
CA GLY A 121 -5.53 11.39 10.70
C GLY A 121 -5.17 9.98 11.14
N ASP A 122 -5.89 9.47 12.14
CA ASP A 122 -5.77 8.08 12.57
C ASP A 122 -5.85 7.15 11.34
N CYS A 123 -4.68 6.59 10.97
CA CYS A 123 -4.42 5.62 9.89
C CYS A 123 -5.59 5.32 8.95
N GLU A 124 -5.63 5.87 7.74
CA GLU A 124 -6.44 5.33 6.65
C GLU A 124 -5.70 5.48 5.30
N LEU A 125 -5.90 4.48 4.40
CA LEU A 125 -5.58 4.39 2.94
C LEU A 125 -4.42 3.47 2.47
N GLY A 126 -4.01 3.42 1.18
CA GLY A 126 -3.23 2.31 0.58
C GLY A 126 -1.79 2.60 0.10
N SER A 127 -1.11 1.53 -0.35
CA SER A 127 0.31 1.49 -0.73
C SER A 127 0.54 0.94 -2.14
N PHE A 128 1.49 1.50 -2.89
CA PHE A 128 1.71 1.18 -4.31
C PHE A 128 3.20 0.90 -4.63
N PHE A 129 3.46 0.07 -5.64
CA PHE A 129 4.80 -0.34 -6.08
C PHE A 129 5.03 -0.01 -7.54
N PHE A 130 6.28 0.35 -7.85
CA PHE A 130 6.74 0.68 -9.18
C PHE A 130 8.07 -0.02 -9.48
N CYS A 131 8.15 -0.64 -10.65
CA CYS A 131 9.39 -1.07 -11.28
C CYS A 131 9.72 -0.06 -12.38
#